data_AF-A0A3N5M1D3-F1
#
_entry.id   AF-A0A3N5M1D3-F1
#
_cell.length_a   1.000
_cell.length_b   1.000
_cell.length_c   1.000
_cell.angle_alpha   90.00
_cell.angle_beta   90.00
_cell.angle_gamma   90.00
#
_symmetry.space_group_name_H-M   'P 1'
#
loop_
_entity.id
_entity.type
_entity.pdbx_description
1 polymer ?
#
loop_
_entity_poly.entity_id
_entity_poly.type
_entity_poly.pdbx_seq_one_letter_code
_entity_poly.pdbx_strand_id
1 'polypeptide(L)'
;RLEPELAAYFEKCREKLGFVPNVLQAYAFDNAKLKAFILMADDLMLGDSGLSRLEREMIAVAVSAVNHCHYCLTSHGAAVRQRANDPEAGELIAQNYRAADLPARQKAMLDFAVRLTEAPDKIDGADRQGLRAAGFSDREIWDIAAVAAFYNMSNRLAAAADMRPNREYHYSMREKPAKQGAGAGSLAAQARPQAPGSPRRRSRGA
;
A
#
# COMPACT_ATOMS: atom_id res chain seq x y z
N ARG A 1 -2.66 2.10 27.70
CA ARG A 1 -1.39 1.36 27.89
C ARG A 1 -1.52 0.04 27.14
N LEU A 2 -0.51 -0.36 26.37
CA LEU A 2 -0.54 -1.63 25.65
C LEU A 2 -0.58 -2.82 26.62
N GLU A 3 -1.36 -3.84 26.27
CA GLU A 3 -1.29 -5.14 26.93
C GLU A 3 0.09 -5.79 26.70
N PRO A 4 0.57 -6.64 27.64
CA PRO A 4 1.91 -7.23 27.56
C PRO A 4 2.19 -7.96 26.23
N GLU A 5 1.21 -8.68 25.68
CA GLU A 5 1.34 -9.38 24.40
C GLU A 5 1.53 -8.41 23.21
N LEU A 6 0.82 -7.28 23.21
CA LEU A 6 0.90 -6.27 22.15
C LEU A 6 2.19 -5.46 22.25
N ALA A 7 2.65 -5.18 23.48
CA ALA A 7 3.96 -4.61 23.71
C ALA A 7 5.08 -5.52 23.19
N ALA A 8 5.00 -6.83 23.47
CA ALA A 8 5.96 -7.81 22.94
C ALA A 8 5.93 -7.89 21.40
N TYR A 9 4.74 -7.76 20.78
CA TYR A 9 4.62 -7.67 19.33
C TYR A 9 5.37 -6.45 18.76
N PHE A 10 5.28 -5.28 19.42
CA PHE A 10 6.00 -4.07 19.02
C PHE A 10 7.53 -4.22 19.14
N GLU A 11 8.03 -4.90 20.17
CA GLU A 11 9.46 -5.23 20.28
C GLU A 11 9.90 -6.15 19.15
N LYS A 12 9.11 -7.18 18.83
CA LYS A 12 9.40 -8.09 17.71
C LYS A 12 9.44 -7.37 16.37
N CYS A 13 8.59 -6.35 16.16
CA CYS A 13 8.68 -5.47 15.00
C CYS A 13 10.00 -4.69 14.97
N ARG A 14 10.41 -4.12 16.11
CA ARG A 14 11.70 -3.41 16.20
C ARG A 14 12.88 -4.31 15.90
N GLU A 15 12.89 -5.52 16.42
CA GLU A 15 13.96 -6.50 16.17
C GLU A 15 14.05 -6.90 14.68
N LYS A 16 12.90 -7.16 14.04
CA LYS A 16 12.86 -7.69 12.66
C LYS A 16 12.94 -6.61 11.59
N LEU A 17 12.35 -5.45 11.83
CA LEU A 17 12.21 -4.38 10.84
C LEU A 17 13.09 -3.17 11.15
N GLY A 18 13.61 -3.06 12.38
CA GLY A 18 14.32 -1.88 12.87
C GLY A 18 13.41 -0.75 13.35
N PHE A 19 12.09 -0.90 13.22
CA PHE A 19 11.09 0.09 13.62
C PHE A 19 9.72 -0.56 13.87
N VAL A 20 8.79 0.19 14.48
CA VAL A 20 7.37 -0.19 14.59
C VAL A 20 6.59 0.45 13.44
N PRO A 21 5.95 -0.32 12.55
CA PRO A 21 5.08 0.23 11.51
C PRO A 21 4.04 1.18 12.09
N ASN A 22 3.90 2.37 11.50
CA ASN A 22 3.03 3.43 12.02
C ASN A 22 1.55 3.04 12.01
N VAL A 23 1.12 2.09 11.18
CA VAL A 23 -0.22 1.51 11.25
C VAL A 23 -0.50 0.88 12.62
N LEU A 24 0.47 0.17 13.22
CA LEU A 24 0.28 -0.40 14.55
C LEU A 24 0.14 0.69 15.62
N GLN A 25 0.92 1.77 15.49
CA GLN A 25 0.81 2.93 16.38
C GLN A 25 -0.55 3.62 16.26
N ALA A 26 -1.11 3.70 15.05
CA ALA A 26 -2.43 4.28 14.82
C ALA A 26 -3.57 3.49 15.49
N TYR A 27 -3.41 2.18 15.67
CA TYR A 27 -4.36 1.34 16.41
C TYR A 27 -4.07 1.24 17.91
N ALA A 28 -2.87 1.63 18.37
CA ALA A 28 -2.39 1.40 19.75
C ALA A 28 -3.17 2.12 20.86
N PHE A 29 -4.11 2.99 20.50
CA PHE A 29 -5.02 3.61 21.47
C PHE A 29 -6.04 2.61 22.06
N ASP A 30 -6.32 1.50 21.36
CA ASP A 30 -7.30 0.48 21.75
C ASP A 30 -6.73 -0.92 21.50
N ASN A 31 -6.47 -1.67 22.58
CA ASN A 31 -5.87 -3.01 22.50
C ASN A 31 -6.75 -3.99 21.70
N ALA A 32 -8.07 -3.93 21.84
CA ALA A 32 -8.97 -4.85 21.15
C ALA A 32 -8.93 -4.61 19.63
N LYS A 33 -8.91 -3.34 19.21
CA LYS A 33 -8.80 -2.98 17.79
C LYS A 33 -7.43 -3.34 17.22
N LEU A 34 -6.35 -3.05 17.95
CA LEU A 34 -4.99 -3.41 17.53
C LEU A 34 -4.83 -4.92 17.37
N LYS A 35 -5.32 -5.70 18.33
CA LYS A 35 -5.29 -7.17 18.26
C LYS A 35 -6.07 -7.71 17.07
N ALA A 36 -7.28 -7.21 16.84
CA ALA A 36 -8.10 -7.62 15.68
C ALA A 36 -7.41 -7.32 14.35
N PHE A 37 -6.80 -6.12 14.22
CA PHE A 37 -6.03 -5.74 13.04
C PHE A 37 -4.83 -6.67 12.82
N ILE A 38 -4.02 -6.90 13.86
CA ILE A 38 -2.83 -7.77 13.78
C ILE A 38 -3.23 -9.18 13.34
N LEU A 39 -4.24 -9.78 13.98
CA LEU A 39 -4.67 -11.15 13.68
C LEU A 39 -5.11 -11.30 12.22
N MET A 40 -5.93 -10.37 11.73
CA MET A 40 -6.40 -10.41 10.35
C MET A 40 -5.26 -10.15 9.35
N ALA A 41 -4.38 -9.19 9.64
CA ALA A 41 -3.24 -8.88 8.78
C ALA A 41 -2.23 -10.04 8.71
N ASP A 42 -1.88 -10.63 9.85
CA ASP A 42 -0.94 -11.75 9.93
C ASP A 42 -1.48 -13.00 9.22
N ASP A 43 -2.76 -13.33 9.40
CA ASP A 43 -3.39 -14.46 8.71
C ASP A 43 -3.35 -14.28 7.18
N LEU A 44 -3.88 -13.15 6.69
CA LEU A 44 -3.94 -12.87 5.26
C LEU A 44 -2.54 -12.78 4.63
N MET A 45 -1.60 -12.10 5.26
CA MET A 45 -0.31 -11.76 4.64
C MET A 45 0.81 -12.76 4.92
N LEU A 46 0.72 -13.53 6.02
CA LEU A 46 1.79 -14.44 6.45
C LEU A 46 1.34 -15.90 6.59
N GLY A 47 0.03 -16.15 6.75
CA GLY A 47 -0.56 -17.47 6.93
C GLY A 47 -0.53 -18.35 5.68
N ASP A 48 -1.01 -19.58 5.85
CA ASP A 48 -1.03 -20.61 4.81
C ASP A 48 -2.03 -20.26 3.71
N SER A 49 -1.54 -20.22 2.48
CA SER A 49 -2.31 -19.91 1.28
C SER A 49 -1.60 -20.47 0.05
N GLY A 50 -2.36 -20.74 -1.02
CA GLY A 50 -1.80 -21.03 -2.33
C GLY A 50 -1.15 -19.81 -2.99
N LEU A 51 -1.47 -18.60 -2.51
CA LEU A 51 -0.80 -17.36 -2.92
C LEU A 51 0.53 -17.21 -2.20
N SER A 52 1.58 -16.94 -2.96
CA SER A 52 2.86 -16.53 -2.41
C SER A 52 2.73 -15.21 -1.64
N ARG A 53 3.65 -14.96 -0.72
CA ARG A 53 3.70 -13.67 -0.01
C ARG A 53 3.93 -12.50 -0.96
N LEU A 54 4.65 -12.70 -2.06
CA LEU A 54 4.82 -11.67 -3.08
C LEU A 54 3.49 -11.35 -3.77
N GLU A 55 2.73 -12.35 -4.19
CA GLU A 55 1.42 -12.14 -4.84
C GLU A 55 0.43 -11.38 -3.95
N ARG A 56 0.41 -11.68 -2.66
CA ARG A 56 -0.41 -10.94 -1.68
C ARG A 56 -0.02 -9.47 -1.57
N GLU A 57 1.29 -9.18 -1.57
CA GLU A 57 1.80 -7.80 -1.59
C GLU A 57 1.51 -7.09 -2.93
N MET A 58 1.55 -7.80 -4.06
CA MET A 58 1.18 -7.25 -5.36
C MET A 58 -0.30 -6.84 -5.39
N ILE A 59 -1.21 -7.66 -4.85
CA ILE A 59 -2.62 -7.30 -4.68
C ILE A 59 -2.73 -6.03 -3.82
N ALA A 60 -2.04 -5.99 -2.67
CA ALA A 60 -2.04 -4.84 -1.78
C ALA A 60 -1.64 -3.54 -2.49
N VAL A 61 -0.57 -3.58 -3.30
CA VAL A 61 -0.10 -2.42 -4.08
C VAL A 61 -1.08 -2.03 -5.17
N ALA A 62 -1.60 -2.99 -5.95
CA ALA A 62 -2.55 -2.70 -7.04
C ALA A 62 -3.84 -2.06 -6.52
N VAL A 63 -4.42 -2.60 -5.44
CA VAL A 63 -5.60 -2.02 -4.77
C VAL A 63 -5.29 -0.63 -4.22
N SER A 64 -4.12 -0.47 -3.59
CA SER A 64 -3.70 0.81 -3.01
C SER A 64 -3.41 1.87 -4.07
N ALA A 65 -3.03 1.48 -5.28
CA ALA A 65 -2.84 2.37 -6.42
C ALA A 65 -4.18 2.93 -6.90
N VAL A 66 -5.18 2.07 -7.08
CA VAL A 66 -6.56 2.48 -7.43
C VAL A 66 -7.12 3.46 -6.39
N ASN A 67 -6.88 3.18 -5.11
CA ASN A 67 -7.36 4.02 -4.00
C ASN A 67 -6.45 5.22 -3.67
N HIS A 68 -5.35 5.43 -4.39
CA HIS A 68 -4.35 6.47 -4.14
C HIS A 68 -3.85 6.54 -2.68
N CYS A 69 -3.69 5.39 -2.02
CA CYS A 69 -3.35 5.35 -0.61
C CYS A 69 -1.84 5.54 -0.38
N HIS A 70 -1.43 6.74 0.05
CA HIS A 70 -0.02 7.09 0.28
C HIS A 70 0.71 6.13 1.24
N TYR A 71 0.08 5.79 2.38
CA TYR A 71 0.66 4.87 3.35
C TYR A 71 0.93 3.49 2.74
N CYS A 72 -0.13 2.87 2.22
CA CYS A 72 -0.10 1.49 1.76
C CYS A 72 0.77 1.33 0.51
N LEU A 73 0.74 2.28 -0.43
CA LEU A 73 1.66 2.29 -1.58
C LEU A 73 3.12 2.32 -1.14
N THR A 74 3.44 3.12 -0.12
CA THR A 74 4.81 3.24 0.38
C THR A 74 5.25 1.97 1.09
N SER A 75 4.44 1.43 2.00
CA SER A 75 4.80 0.24 2.80
C SER A 75 4.80 -1.04 1.98
N HIS A 76 3.74 -1.29 1.19
CA HIS A 76 3.60 -2.52 0.42
C HIS A 76 4.42 -2.47 -0.88
N GLY A 77 4.64 -1.29 -1.46
CA GLY A 77 5.62 -1.13 -2.54
C GLY A 77 7.04 -1.52 -2.10
N ALA A 78 7.43 -1.15 -0.87
CA ALA A 78 8.69 -1.61 -0.29
C ALA A 78 8.73 -3.13 -0.08
N ALA A 79 7.61 -3.74 0.35
CA ALA A 79 7.51 -5.19 0.50
C ALA A 79 7.61 -5.92 -0.84
N VAL A 80 6.93 -5.43 -1.89
CA VAL A 80 7.05 -5.96 -3.26
C VAL A 80 8.50 -5.92 -3.73
N ARG A 81 9.20 -4.77 -3.59
CA ARG A 81 10.62 -4.66 -3.98
C ARG A 81 11.51 -5.69 -3.28
N GLN A 82 11.36 -5.83 -1.96
CA GLN A 82 12.14 -6.80 -1.18
C GLN A 82 11.86 -8.25 -1.61
N ARG A 83 10.59 -8.60 -1.81
CA ARG A 83 10.17 -9.97 -2.08
C ARG A 83 10.43 -10.41 -3.51
N ALA A 84 10.31 -9.49 -4.46
CA ALA A 84 10.71 -9.72 -5.85
C ALA A 84 12.23 -9.67 -6.04
N ASN A 85 12.97 -9.16 -5.04
CA ASN A 85 14.38 -8.81 -5.16
C ASN A 85 14.63 -7.89 -6.38
N ASP A 86 13.75 -6.91 -6.55
CA ASP A 86 13.71 -6.01 -7.70
C ASP A 86 13.37 -4.59 -7.23
N PRO A 87 14.26 -3.60 -7.40
CA PRO A 87 14.04 -2.23 -6.95
C PRO A 87 12.95 -1.47 -7.74
N GLU A 88 12.51 -1.98 -8.90
CA GLU A 88 11.50 -1.37 -9.78
C GLU A 88 10.11 -2.01 -9.62
N ALA A 89 10.04 -3.26 -9.14
CA ALA A 89 8.79 -4.02 -9.06
C ALA A 89 7.66 -3.28 -8.33
N GLY A 90 7.97 -2.58 -7.22
CA GLY A 90 6.96 -1.82 -6.48
C GLY A 90 6.30 -0.73 -7.34
N GLU A 91 7.09 -0.03 -8.14
CA GLU A 91 6.67 1.05 -9.04
C GLU A 91 5.92 0.52 -10.24
N LEU A 92 6.39 -0.57 -10.84
CA LEU A 92 5.72 -1.21 -11.96
C LEU A 92 4.28 -1.60 -11.58
N ILE A 93 4.09 -2.24 -10.42
CA ILE A 93 2.74 -2.60 -9.94
C ILE A 93 1.92 -1.34 -9.60
N ALA A 94 2.51 -0.38 -8.88
CA ALA A 94 1.80 0.80 -8.40
C ALA A 94 1.38 1.77 -9.51
N GLN A 95 2.22 1.97 -10.53
CA GLN A 95 1.96 2.93 -11.59
C GLN A 95 1.08 2.33 -12.68
N ASN A 96 1.41 1.12 -13.14
CA ASN A 96 0.62 0.39 -14.10
C ASN A 96 1.07 -1.08 -14.18
N TYR A 97 0.51 -1.95 -13.35
CA TYR A 97 0.84 -3.39 -13.38
C TYR A 97 0.62 -4.04 -14.75
N ARG A 98 -0.19 -3.44 -15.63
CA ARG A 98 -0.44 -3.95 -16.99
C ARG A 98 0.74 -3.72 -17.93
N ALA A 99 1.65 -2.81 -17.60
CA ALA A 99 2.91 -2.58 -18.32
C ALA A 99 4.06 -3.49 -17.83
N ALA A 100 3.87 -4.19 -16.72
CA ALA A 100 4.84 -5.15 -16.21
C ALA A 100 4.77 -6.47 -16.98
N ASP A 101 5.92 -7.11 -17.18
CA ASP A 101 6.02 -8.45 -17.77
C ASP A 101 5.62 -9.52 -16.73
N LEU A 102 4.31 -9.62 -16.48
CA LEU A 102 3.75 -10.54 -15.50
C LEU A 102 3.28 -11.84 -16.16
N PRO A 103 3.53 -13.00 -15.52
CA PRO A 103 2.87 -14.24 -15.90
C PRO A 103 1.34 -14.06 -15.94
N ALA A 104 0.68 -14.72 -16.89
CA ALA A 104 -0.76 -14.63 -17.10
C ALA A 104 -1.58 -14.87 -15.81
N ARG A 105 -1.10 -15.78 -14.94
CA ARG A 105 -1.68 -16.05 -13.62
C ARG A 105 -1.69 -14.81 -12.72
N GLN A 106 -0.56 -14.12 -12.59
CA GLN A 106 -0.46 -12.93 -11.74
C GLN A 106 -1.26 -11.77 -12.34
N LYS A 107 -1.26 -11.61 -13.67
CA LYS A 107 -2.08 -10.59 -14.32
C LYS A 107 -3.58 -10.80 -14.07
N ALA A 108 -4.08 -12.03 -14.22
CA ALA A 108 -5.48 -12.36 -13.95
C ALA A 108 -5.89 -12.09 -12.49
N MET A 109 -5.00 -12.39 -11.54
CA MET A 109 -5.18 -12.07 -10.12
C MET A 109 -5.31 -10.56 -9.88
N LEU A 110 -4.42 -9.76 -10.46
CA LEU A 110 -4.45 -8.30 -10.30
C LEU A 110 -5.65 -7.67 -11.03
N ASP A 111 -6.00 -8.17 -12.22
CA ASP A 111 -7.21 -7.74 -12.95
C ASP A 111 -8.47 -7.95 -12.10
N PHE A 112 -8.61 -9.12 -11.46
CA PHE A 112 -9.73 -9.39 -10.55
C PHE A 112 -9.72 -8.47 -9.32
N ALA A 113 -8.56 -8.29 -8.67
CA ALA A 113 -8.44 -7.44 -7.49
C ALA A 113 -8.78 -5.96 -7.78
N VAL A 114 -8.35 -5.46 -8.95
CA VAL A 114 -8.67 -4.10 -9.41
C VAL A 114 -10.15 -3.97 -9.74
N ARG A 115 -10.75 -4.94 -10.47
CA ARG A 115 -12.19 -4.95 -10.75
C ARG A 115 -13.03 -4.97 -9.48
N LEU A 116 -12.66 -5.79 -8.50
CA LEU A 116 -13.33 -5.86 -7.19
C LEU A 116 -13.21 -4.53 -6.42
N THR A 117 -12.13 -3.79 -6.62
CA THR A 117 -11.92 -2.47 -6.00
C THR A 117 -12.77 -1.39 -6.64
N GLU A 118 -12.85 -1.37 -7.97
CA GLU A 118 -13.56 -0.31 -8.72
C GLU A 118 -15.07 -0.54 -8.83
N ALA A 119 -15.49 -1.80 -9.00
CA ALA A 119 -16.87 -2.15 -9.32
C ALA A 119 -17.27 -3.51 -8.71
N PRO A 120 -17.30 -3.64 -7.37
CA PRO A 120 -17.64 -4.91 -6.70
C PRO A 120 -19.05 -5.41 -7.03
N ASP A 121 -20.00 -4.52 -7.31
CA ASP A 121 -21.36 -4.84 -7.74
C ASP A 121 -21.44 -5.49 -9.12
N LYS A 122 -20.36 -5.40 -9.91
CA LYS A 122 -20.23 -5.99 -11.25
C LYS A 122 -19.48 -7.32 -11.26
N ILE A 123 -19.09 -7.83 -10.10
CA ILE A 123 -18.43 -9.14 -10.00
C ILE A 123 -19.46 -10.24 -10.22
N ASP A 124 -19.22 -11.10 -11.20
CA ASP A 124 -20.12 -12.21 -11.54
C ASP A 124 -19.39 -13.56 -11.67
N GLY A 125 -20.09 -14.56 -12.21
CA GLY A 125 -19.54 -15.90 -12.40
C GLY A 125 -18.36 -15.96 -13.37
N ALA A 126 -18.33 -15.09 -14.38
CA ALA A 126 -17.28 -15.05 -15.39
C ALA A 126 -15.95 -14.58 -14.79
N ASP A 127 -15.97 -13.63 -13.85
CA ASP A 127 -14.77 -13.15 -13.16
C ASP A 127 -14.07 -14.29 -12.39
N ARG A 128 -14.85 -15.08 -11.64
CA ARG A 128 -14.34 -16.26 -10.92
C ARG A 128 -13.88 -17.36 -11.87
N GLN A 129 -14.58 -17.56 -12.99
CA GLN A 129 -14.18 -18.52 -14.01
C GLN A 129 -12.86 -18.12 -14.69
N GLY A 130 -12.62 -16.82 -14.91
CA GLY A 130 -11.36 -16.31 -15.42
C GLY A 130 -10.17 -16.66 -14.51
N LEU A 131 -10.34 -16.52 -13.19
CA LEU A 131 -9.33 -16.95 -12.22
C LEU A 131 -9.09 -18.47 -12.26
N ARG A 132 -10.14 -19.29 -12.36
CA ARG A 132 -9.98 -20.75 -12.50
C ARG A 132 -9.25 -21.14 -13.77
N ALA A 133 -9.54 -20.46 -14.89
CA ALA A 133 -8.82 -20.66 -16.15
C ALA A 133 -7.34 -20.28 -16.06
N ALA A 134 -6.99 -19.33 -15.19
CA ALA A 134 -5.62 -18.98 -14.83
C ALA A 134 -4.99 -19.92 -13.76
N GLY A 135 -5.69 -20.99 -13.40
CA GLY A 135 -5.25 -22.05 -12.50
C GLY A 135 -5.47 -21.78 -11.01
N PHE A 136 -6.26 -20.78 -10.63
CA PHE A 136 -6.57 -20.55 -9.21
C PHE A 136 -7.65 -21.50 -8.72
N SER A 137 -7.44 -22.11 -7.56
CA SER A 137 -8.45 -22.87 -6.82
C SER A 137 -9.48 -21.93 -6.18
N ASP A 138 -10.66 -22.45 -5.82
CA ASP A 138 -11.68 -21.66 -5.12
C ASP A 138 -11.18 -21.06 -3.80
N ARG A 139 -10.28 -21.77 -3.09
CA ARG A 139 -9.63 -21.24 -1.90
C ARG A 139 -8.74 -20.04 -2.22
N GLU A 140 -7.93 -20.11 -3.27
CA GLU A 140 -7.09 -18.98 -3.68
C GLU A 140 -7.93 -17.81 -4.19
N ILE A 141 -9.04 -18.06 -4.87
CA ILE A 141 -9.98 -17.00 -5.29
C ILE A 141 -10.51 -16.24 -4.06
N TRP A 142 -10.85 -16.96 -2.99
CA TRP A 142 -11.22 -16.33 -1.72
C TRP A 142 -10.06 -15.52 -1.13
N ASP A 143 -8.85 -16.07 -1.09
CA ASP A 143 -7.69 -15.38 -0.54
C ASP A 143 -7.38 -14.09 -1.32
N ILE A 144 -7.49 -14.09 -2.66
CA ILE A 144 -7.35 -12.89 -3.51
C ILE A 144 -8.39 -11.83 -3.11
N ALA A 145 -9.66 -12.24 -3.01
CA ALA A 145 -10.75 -11.34 -2.64
C ALA A 145 -10.59 -10.79 -1.21
N ALA A 146 -10.17 -11.62 -0.26
CA ALA A 146 -9.98 -11.25 1.13
C ALA A 146 -8.84 -10.24 1.31
N VAL A 147 -7.70 -10.46 0.63
CA VAL A 147 -6.59 -9.50 0.61
C VAL A 147 -7.04 -8.18 -0.03
N ALA A 148 -7.72 -8.24 -1.18
CA ALA A 148 -8.19 -7.03 -1.86
C ALA A 148 -9.21 -6.25 -1.03
N ALA A 149 -10.15 -6.93 -0.35
CA ALA A 149 -11.11 -6.31 0.56
C ALA A 149 -10.44 -5.69 1.79
N PHE A 150 -9.48 -6.41 2.39
CA PHE A 150 -8.70 -5.91 3.53
C PHE A 150 -7.93 -4.63 3.20
N TYR A 151 -7.34 -4.55 2.00
CA TYR A 151 -6.67 -3.32 1.57
C TYR A 151 -7.65 -2.22 1.17
N ASN A 152 -8.83 -2.54 0.64
CA ASN A 152 -9.89 -1.55 0.49
C ASN A 152 -10.31 -0.91 1.83
N MET A 153 -10.41 -1.70 2.90
CA MET A 153 -10.64 -1.19 4.26
C MET A 153 -9.43 -0.38 4.77
N SER A 154 -8.24 -0.96 4.72
CA SER A 154 -7.02 -0.35 5.26
C SER A 154 -6.68 0.97 4.57
N ASN A 155 -6.86 1.05 3.24
CA ASN A 155 -6.66 2.28 2.48
C ASN A 155 -7.59 3.41 2.95
N ARG A 156 -8.87 3.10 3.18
CA ARG A 156 -9.87 4.07 3.66
C ARG A 156 -9.51 4.59 5.04
N LEU A 157 -9.10 3.71 5.96
CA LEU A 157 -8.67 4.11 7.30
C LEU A 157 -7.38 4.94 7.28
N ALA A 158 -6.39 4.53 6.48
CA ALA A 158 -5.14 5.27 6.33
C ALA A 158 -5.37 6.67 5.75
N ALA A 159 -6.22 6.79 4.72
CA ALA A 159 -6.59 8.08 4.15
C ALA A 159 -7.35 8.97 5.16
N ALA A 160 -8.35 8.40 5.85
CA ALA A 160 -9.14 9.13 6.84
C ALA A 160 -8.30 9.68 8.00
N ALA A 161 -7.26 8.94 8.41
CA ALA A 161 -6.39 9.31 9.52
C ALA A 161 -5.13 10.10 9.12
N ASP A 162 -4.96 10.46 7.83
CA ASP A 162 -3.70 10.99 7.27
C ASP A 162 -2.47 10.18 7.72
N MET A 163 -2.60 8.85 7.69
CA MET A 163 -1.59 7.95 8.23
C MET A 163 -0.28 8.08 7.43
N ARG A 164 0.82 8.39 8.13
CA ARG A 164 2.13 8.58 7.51
C ARG A 164 2.96 7.29 7.53
N PRO A 165 3.48 6.82 6.39
CA PRO A 165 4.35 5.66 6.37
C PRO A 165 5.69 6.00 7.06
N ASN A 166 6.32 4.98 7.64
CA ASN A 166 7.68 5.10 8.16
C ASN A 166 8.64 5.51 7.04
N ARG A 167 9.58 6.43 7.33
CA ARG A 167 10.51 6.96 6.32
C ARG A 167 11.41 5.87 5.74
N GLU A 168 11.69 4.85 6.54
CA GLU A 168 12.50 3.69 6.23
C GLU A 168 12.02 2.96 4.96
N TYR A 169 10.70 2.91 4.72
CA TYR A 169 10.13 2.24 3.55
C TYR A 169 10.57 2.87 2.22
N HIS A 170 10.79 4.18 2.17
CA HIS A 170 11.19 4.88 0.93
C HIS A 170 12.55 4.43 0.40
N TYR A 171 13.41 3.92 1.27
CA TYR A 171 14.78 3.53 0.93
C TYR A 171 14.97 2.01 0.89
N SER A 172 13.89 1.25 1.10
CA SER A 172 13.97 -0.20 1.01
C SER A 172 14.33 -0.62 -0.42
N MET A 173 15.41 -1.41 -0.55
CA MET A 173 16.04 -1.81 -1.82
C MET A 173 16.54 -0.65 -2.68
N ARG A 174 16.87 0.50 -2.06
CA ARG A 174 17.37 1.70 -2.73
C ARG A 174 18.53 2.30 -1.97
N GLU A 175 19.40 3.02 -2.68
CA GLU A 175 20.41 3.84 -2.02
C GLU A 175 19.74 4.97 -1.22
N LYS A 176 20.17 5.13 0.03
CA LYS A 176 19.79 6.29 0.84
C LYS A 176 20.59 7.49 0.34
N PRO A 177 19.96 8.63 0.00
CA PRO A 177 20.71 9.84 -0.30
C PRO A 177 21.55 10.23 0.92
N ALA A 178 22.77 10.72 0.67
CA ALA A 178 23.63 11.27 1.72
C ALA A 178 22.86 12.31 2.54
N LYS A 179 23.12 12.40 3.86
CA LYS A 179 22.43 13.35 4.76
C LYS A 179 22.48 14.76 4.17
N GLN A 180 21.38 15.22 3.57
CA GLN A 180 21.20 16.62 3.21
C GLN A 180 20.68 17.36 4.44
N GLY A 181 21.18 18.58 4.68
CA GLY A 181 20.75 19.41 5.81
C GLY A 181 19.23 19.59 5.83
N ALA A 182 18.65 19.72 7.03
CA ALA A 182 17.21 19.88 7.21
C ALA A 182 16.66 21.01 6.33
N GLY A 183 15.86 20.67 5.32
CA GLY A 183 15.22 21.62 4.40
C GLY A 183 15.67 21.52 2.93
N ALA A 184 16.82 20.92 2.64
CA ALA A 184 17.25 20.68 1.26
C ALA A 184 16.51 19.45 0.69
N GLY A 185 15.50 19.67 -0.15
CA GLY A 185 14.80 18.61 -0.88
C GLY A 185 13.29 18.48 -0.62
N SER A 186 12.70 19.27 0.28
CA SER A 186 11.24 19.33 0.39
C SER A 186 10.65 20.03 -0.84
N LEU A 187 9.58 19.47 -1.43
CA LEU A 187 8.78 20.14 -2.47
C LEU A 187 8.33 21.55 -2.02
N ALA A 188 8.07 21.73 -0.72
CA ALA A 188 7.72 23.04 -0.16
C ALA A 188 8.91 24.02 -0.17
N ALA A 189 10.15 23.54 -0.02
CA ALA A 189 11.35 24.38 -0.10
C ALA A 189 11.69 24.79 -1.55
N GLN A 190 11.16 24.06 -2.54
CA GLN A 190 11.32 24.36 -3.97
C GLN A 190 10.24 25.30 -4.52
N ALA A 191 9.16 25.53 -3.76
CA ALA A 191 8.11 26.46 -4.14
C ALA A 191 8.63 27.90 -4.08
N ARG A 192 8.83 28.53 -5.25
CA ARG A 192 9.13 29.98 -5.32
C ARG A 192 7.96 30.77 -4.74
N PRO A 193 8.20 31.82 -3.94
CA PRO A 193 7.11 32.71 -3.52
C PRO A 193 6.47 33.33 -4.76
N GLN A 194 5.15 33.19 -4.89
CA GLN A 194 4.40 33.94 -5.91
C GLN A 194 4.52 35.42 -5.55
N ALA A 195 5.15 36.20 -6.44
CA ALA A 195 5.20 37.65 -6.27
C ALA A 195 3.76 38.19 -6.25
N PRO A 196 3.39 39.08 -5.32
CA PRO A 196 2.06 39.68 -5.33
C PRO A 196 1.89 40.43 -6.64
N GLY A 197 0.93 39.98 -7.46
CA GLY A 197 0.63 40.58 -8.75
C GLY A 197 0.34 42.07 -8.57
N SER A 198 1.12 42.91 -9.24
CA SER A 198 0.88 44.35 -9.27
C SER A 198 -0.54 44.60 -9.80
N PRO A 199 -1.38 45.41 -9.12
CA PRO A 199 -2.72 45.68 -9.59
C PRO A 199 -2.62 46.42 -10.93
N ARG A 200 -3.05 45.79 -12.01
CA ARG A 200 -3.18 46.46 -13.32
C ARG A 200 -4.10 47.66 -13.14
N ARG A 201 -3.50 48.86 -13.20
CA ARG A 201 -4.20 50.14 -13.30
C ARG A 201 -5.13 50.06 -14.52
N ARG A 202 -6.45 49.98 -14.30
CA ARG A 202 -7.43 50.21 -15.35
C ARG A 202 -7.36 51.71 -15.69
N SER A 203 -6.77 52.05 -16.84
CA SER A 203 -6.95 53.36 -17.42
C SER A 203 -8.41 53.51 -17.84
N ARG A 204 -9.11 54.45 -17.21
CA ARG A 204 -10.31 55.07 -17.74
C ARG A 204 -9.89 56.18 -18.71
N GLY A 205 -10.52 56.23 -19.87
CA GLY A 205 -10.46 57.29 -20.88
C GLY A 205 -11.18 56.76 -22.12
N ALA A 206 -12.47 57.09 -22.30
CA ALA A 206 -12.98 58.29 -22.97
C ALA A 206 -12.89 58.12 -24.49
#